data_AF-A0A9W7URN7-F1
#
_entry.id   AF-A0A9W7URN7-F1
#
_cell.length_a   1.000
_cell.length_b   1.000
_cell.length_c   1.000
_cell.angle_alpha   90.00
_cell.angle_beta   90.00
_cell.angle_gamma   90.00
#
_symmetry.space_group_name_H-M   'P 1'
#
loop_
_entity.id
_entity.type
_entity.pdbx_description
1 polymer ?
#
loop_
_entity_poly.entity_id
_entity_poly.type
_entity_poly.pdbx_seq_one_letter_code
_entity_poly.pdbx_strand_id
1 'polypeptide(L)'
;MGKFNSDVKGVLLQRILKENWPELLWIANCKDFSLSEIETIHELRDILADELIEKGFDEQDNINDFGRNLEKLIDVFGDLLP
;
A
#
# COMPACT_ATOMS: atom_id res chain seq x y z
N MET A 1 -28.35 -7.44 -2.64
CA MET A 1 -26.97 -7.96 -2.48
C MET A 1 -26.16 -7.54 -3.69
N GLY A 2 -25.61 -6.33 -3.66
CA GLY A 2 -24.65 -5.91 -4.68
C GLY A 2 -23.33 -6.60 -4.37
N LYS A 3 -22.93 -7.55 -5.21
CA LYS A 3 -21.56 -8.07 -5.21
C LYS A 3 -20.65 -6.88 -5.49
N PHE A 4 -19.98 -6.37 -4.46
CA PHE A 4 -18.80 -5.55 -4.66
C PHE A 4 -17.84 -6.38 -5.49
N ASN A 5 -17.54 -5.92 -6.70
CA ASN A 5 -16.58 -6.53 -7.61
C ASN A 5 -15.18 -6.40 -6.97
N SER A 6 -14.86 -7.32 -6.06
CA SER A 6 -13.56 -7.51 -5.42
C SER A 6 -12.42 -7.65 -6.44
N ASP A 7 -12.74 -8.05 -7.68
CA ASP A 7 -11.78 -8.19 -8.76
C ASP A 7 -11.22 -6.86 -9.31
N VAL A 8 -12.03 -5.81 -9.49
CA VAL A 8 -11.59 -4.68 -10.33
C VAL A 8 -10.56 -3.78 -9.62
N LYS A 9 -10.74 -3.53 -8.32
CA LYS A 9 -9.86 -2.66 -7.54
C LYS A 9 -8.58 -3.37 -7.07
N GLY A 10 -8.66 -4.64 -6.69
CA GLY A 10 -7.49 -5.46 -6.38
C GLY A 10 -6.58 -5.66 -7.60
N VAL A 11 -7.17 -5.84 -8.78
CA VAL A 11 -6.43 -5.92 -10.05
C VAL A 11 -5.79 -4.57 -10.41
N LEU A 12 -6.45 -3.44 -10.15
CA LEU A 12 -5.89 -2.11 -10.35
C LEU A 12 -4.69 -1.84 -9.43
N LEU A 13 -4.81 -2.19 -8.14
CA LEU A 13 -3.70 -2.05 -7.20
C LEU A 13 -2.52 -2.95 -7.59
N GLN A 14 -2.77 -4.23 -7.90
CA GLN A 14 -1.73 -5.12 -8.40
C GLN A 14 -1.06 -4.61 -9.66
N ARG A 15 -1.82 -3.97 -10.56
CA ARG A 15 -1.28 -3.40 -11.79
C ARG A 15 -0.43 -2.16 -11.52
N ILE A 16 -0.91 -1.23 -10.69
CA ILE A 16 -0.18 -0.03 -10.29
C ILE A 16 1.13 -0.43 -9.59
N LEU A 17 1.08 -1.40 -8.67
CA LEU A 17 2.25 -1.94 -8.00
C LEU A 17 3.18 -2.64 -9.01
N LYS A 18 2.68 -3.48 -9.94
CA LYS A 18 3.53 -4.09 -10.98
C LYS A 18 4.22 -3.09 -11.87
N GLU A 19 3.55 -2.00 -12.23
CA GLU A 19 4.05 -1.01 -13.19
C GLU A 19 4.98 0.02 -12.54
N ASN A 20 4.79 0.34 -11.25
CA ASN A 20 5.54 1.42 -10.58
C ASN A 20 6.41 0.95 -9.41
N TRP A 21 5.98 -0.07 -8.67
CA TRP A 21 6.62 -0.54 -7.42
C TRP A 21 6.53 -2.06 -7.25
N PRO A 22 7.17 -2.84 -8.14
CA PRO A 22 7.03 -4.29 -8.16
C PRO A 22 7.51 -4.96 -6.86
N GLU A 23 8.43 -4.33 -6.14
CA GLU A 23 8.89 -4.75 -4.81
C GLU A 23 7.77 -4.71 -3.74
N LEU A 24 6.71 -3.94 -3.97
CA LEU A 24 5.57 -3.79 -3.07
C LEU A 24 4.38 -4.70 -3.42
N LEU A 25 4.55 -5.61 -4.39
CA LEU A 25 3.47 -6.52 -4.81
C LEU A 25 2.98 -7.46 -3.70
N TRP A 26 3.79 -7.69 -2.66
CA TRP A 26 3.38 -8.49 -1.51
C TRP A 26 2.18 -7.90 -0.77
N ILE A 27 1.97 -6.57 -0.83
CA ILE A 27 0.82 -5.88 -0.25
C ILE A 27 -0.49 -6.44 -0.83
N ALA A 28 -0.51 -6.74 -2.13
CA ALA A 28 -1.68 -7.28 -2.79
C ALA A 28 -2.02 -8.73 -2.38
N ASN A 29 -1.06 -9.42 -1.77
CA ASN A 29 -1.26 -10.74 -1.16
C ASN A 29 -1.49 -10.66 0.36
N CYS A 30 -1.39 -9.47 0.96
CA CYS A 30 -1.36 -9.31 2.40
C CYS A 30 -2.76 -9.39 3.04
N LYS A 31 -3.83 -9.09 2.29
CA LYS A 31 -5.21 -9.24 2.77
C LYS A 31 -6.25 -9.48 1.67
N ASP A 32 -7.36 -10.05 2.13
CA ASP A 32 -8.63 -10.12 1.41
C ASP A 32 -9.30 -8.74 1.50
N PHE A 33 -9.45 -8.03 0.39
CA PHE A 33 -9.98 -6.65 0.30
C PHE A 33 -11.50 -6.57 0.55
N SER A 34 -12.04 -7.47 1.37
CA SER A 34 -13.47 -7.63 1.66
C SER A 34 -13.95 -6.85 2.90
N LEU A 35 -13.06 -6.17 3.62
CA LEU A 35 -13.37 -5.21 4.70
C LEU A 35 -13.83 -3.85 4.15
N SER A 36 -14.33 -2.95 5.02
CA SER A 36 -14.71 -1.59 4.58
C SER A 36 -13.50 -0.90 3.93
N GLU A 37 -13.73 -0.13 2.86
CA GLU A 37 -12.64 0.47 2.06
C GLU A 37 -11.73 1.34 2.93
N ILE A 38 -12.31 2.05 3.92
CA ILE A 38 -11.59 2.94 4.82
C ILE A 38 -10.72 2.17 5.82
N GLU A 39 -11.26 1.15 6.51
CA GLU A 39 -10.48 0.35 7.47
C GLU A 39 -9.33 -0.39 6.78
N THR A 40 -9.59 -0.93 5.58
CA THR A 40 -8.56 -1.59 4.76
C THR A 40 -7.44 -0.60 4.39
N ILE A 41 -7.78 0.64 4.02
CA ILE A 41 -6.81 1.67 3.69
C ILE A 41 -5.99 2.08 4.92
N HIS A 42 -6.61 2.23 6.09
CA HIS A 42 -5.89 2.53 7.32
C HIS A 42 -4.89 1.43 7.69
N GLU A 43 -5.33 0.17 7.67
CA GLU A 43 -4.44 -0.96 7.96
C GLU A 43 -3.28 -1.08 6.96
N LEU A 44 -3.53 -0.81 5.67
CA LEU A 44 -2.47 -0.78 4.67
C LEU A 44 -1.47 0.34 4.92
N ARG A 45 -1.93 1.52 5.31
CA ARG A 45 -1.04 2.63 5.68
C ARG A 45 -0.19 2.30 6.89
N ASP A 46 -0.77 1.64 7.91
CA ASP A 46 -0.03 1.21 9.11
C ASP A 46 1.07 0.20 8.73
N ILE A 47 0.75 -0.82 7.93
CA ILE A 47 1.72 -1.81 7.46
C ILE A 47 2.86 -1.15 6.68
N LEU A 48 2.55 -0.18 5.82
CA LEU A 48 3.57 0.53 5.06
C LEU A 48 4.40 1.47 5.91
N ALA A 49 3.80 2.09 6.93
CA ALA A 49 4.50 2.94 7.87
C ALA A 49 5.48 2.12 8.73
N ASP A 50 5.08 0.93 9.19
CA ASP A 50 5.96 0.01 9.91
C ASP A 50 7.15 -0.41 9.02
N GLU A 51 6.88 -0.83 7.78
CA GLU A 51 7.92 -1.21 6.83
C GLU A 51 8.85 -0.02 6.49
N LEU A 52 8.31 1.20 6.43
CA LEU A 52 9.09 2.43 6.23
C LEU A 52 10.02 2.69 7.41
N ILE A 53 9.55 2.51 8.64
CA ILE A 53 10.37 2.66 9.85
C ILE A 53 11.48 1.60 9.87
N GLU A 54 11.16 0.35 9.52
CA GLU A 54 12.13 -0.76 9.59
C GLU A 54 13.16 -0.74 8.46
N LYS A 55 12.77 -0.35 7.24
CA LYS A 55 13.59 -0.55 6.03
C LYS A 55 13.67 0.66 5.11
N GLY A 56 12.93 1.73 5.40
CA GLY A 56 12.89 2.94 4.59
C GLY A 56 14.05 3.89 4.80
N PHE A 57 14.90 3.64 5.79
CA PHE A 57 16.05 4.46 6.14
C PHE A 57 17.36 3.70 5.95
N ASP A 58 18.42 4.41 5.59
CA ASP A 58 19.78 3.88 5.59
C ASP A 58 20.45 4.01 6.97
N GLU A 59 21.70 3.56 7.09
CA GLU A 59 22.46 3.62 8.36
C GLU A 59 22.71 5.05 8.88
N GLN A 60 22.44 6.07 8.07
CA GLN A 60 22.59 7.48 8.42
C GLN A 60 21.23 8.16 8.67
N ASP A 61 20.17 7.38 8.87
CA ASP A 61 18.78 7.85 9.02
C ASP A 61 18.27 8.66 7.81
N ASN A 62 18.88 8.52 6.63
CA ASN A 62 18.35 9.14 5.42
C ASN A 62 17.32 8.22 4.77
N ILE A 63 16.23 8.80 4.29
CA ILE A 63 15.23 8.05 3.53
C ILE A 63 15.85 7.50 2.23
N ASN A 64 15.84 6.19 2.09
CA ASN A 64 16.39 5.48 0.94
C ASN A 64 15.33 5.40 -0.19
N ASP A 65 15.72 4.89 -1.36
CA ASP A 65 14.82 4.82 -2.52
C ASP A 65 13.57 3.97 -2.25
N PHE A 66 13.71 2.90 -1.46
CA PHE A 66 12.59 2.05 -1.04
C PHE A 66 11.64 2.81 -0.11
N GLY A 67 12.17 3.54 0.87
CA GLY A 67 11.40 4.38 1.77
C GLY A 67 10.63 5.47 1.04
N ARG A 68 11.23 6.10 0.02
CA ARG A 68 10.54 7.09 -0.82
C ARG A 68 9.36 6.49 -1.61
N ASN A 69 9.48 5.22 -2.01
CA ASN A 69 8.39 4.51 -2.68
C ASN A 69 7.26 4.18 -1.70
N LEU A 70 7.60 3.76 -0.47
CA LEU A 70 6.63 3.54 0.60
C LEU A 70 5.88 4.81 0.99
N GLU A 71 6.60 5.93 1.19
CA GLU A 71 6.01 7.22 1.57
C GLU A 71 4.99 7.70 0.51
N LYS A 72 5.34 7.64 -0.77
CA LYS A 72 4.41 7.97 -1.86
C LYS A 72 3.16 7.09 -1.85
N LEU A 73 3.31 5.81 -1.54
CA LEU A 73 2.18 4.88 -1.50
C LEU A 73 1.28 5.16 -0.28
N ILE A 74 1.86 5.50 0.87
CA ILE A 74 1.14 5.95 2.07
C ILE A 74 0.36 7.23 1.78
N ASP A 75 0.95 8.18 1.05
CA ASP A 75 0.29 9.42 0.65
C ASP A 75 -0.88 9.15 -0.31
N VAL A 76 -0.68 8.32 -1.34
CA VAL A 76 -1.75 7.91 -2.27
C VAL A 76 -2.90 7.24 -1.52
N PHE A 77 -2.61 6.40 -0.53
CA PHE A 77 -3.65 5.81 0.31
C PHE A 77 -4.29 6.83 1.24
N GLY A 78 -3.53 7.81 1.73
CA GLY A 78 -4.03 8.95 2.51
C GLY A 78 -5.05 9.79 1.72
N ASP A 79 -4.78 10.07 0.45
CA ASP A 79 -5.67 10.82 -0.45
C ASP A 79 -6.99 10.09 -0.77
N LEU A 80 -7.05 8.78 -0.55
CA LEU A 80 -8.26 7.98 -0.73
C LEU A 80 -9.18 8.00 0.50
N LEU A 81 -8.70 8.53 1.63
CA LEU A 81 -9.50 8.68 2.85
C LEU A 81 -10.28 10.01 2.81
N PRO A 82 -11.56 10.02 3.20
CA PRO A 82 -12.39 11.22 3.24
C PRO A 82 -12.04 12.18 4.39
#